data_AF-A0A4V2SKE1-F1
#
_entry.id   AF-A0A4V2SKE1-F1
#
_cell.length_a   1.000
_cell.length_b   1.000
_cell.length_c   1.000
_cell.angle_alpha   90.00
_cell.angle_beta   90.00
_cell.angle_gamma   90.00
#
_symmetry.space_group_name_H-M   'P 1'
#
loop_
_entity.id
_entity.type
_entity.pdbx_description
1 polymer ?
#
loop_
_entity_poly.entity_id
_entity_poly.type
_entity_poly.pdbx_seq_one_letter_code
_entity_poly.pdbx_strand_id
1 'polypeptide(L)'
;AEWMQHSEGRKTIVFGGSIAHCKELCRQFTEAGVMAAVFTSETSASEREVLVREFSKPDASLRVLISVEALAKGFDVPDVGCVVDCRPLRKSLSTAIQMWGRGLRSSPATGKTDCILLDHSGNILRFAEDFEQVFHEGIESLDAGQKLDKTPRKEPEEYEAKGCPSCGHQPFRKHCMACGFEKPAPEREAAESGQMVEIAIGKGKNRKVLADSPAHLWGQVCAYARANSAPDKQHWRACYLFKDMVGHWPPEAWHLSSTPDVPVSPAVASKIKARNISRAKARARA
;
A
#
# COMPACT_ATOMS: atom_id res chain seq x y z
N ALA A 1 6.17 -8.00 -9.60
CA ALA A 1 4.91 -8.50 -10.19
C ALA A 1 3.86 -7.39 -10.20
N GLU A 2 3.43 -6.89 -9.04
CA GLU A 2 2.37 -5.88 -8.90
C GLU A 2 2.56 -4.63 -9.77
N TRP A 3 3.77 -4.05 -9.82
CA TRP A 3 4.03 -2.89 -10.67
C TRP A 3 3.76 -3.17 -12.16
N MET A 4 4.13 -4.35 -12.66
CA MET A 4 3.87 -4.71 -14.07
C MET A 4 2.37 -4.82 -14.32
N GLN A 5 1.62 -5.39 -13.38
CA GLN A 5 0.18 -5.55 -13.52
C GLN A 5 -0.59 -4.22 -13.53
N HIS A 6 -0.15 -3.24 -12.74
CA HIS A 6 -0.92 -2.02 -12.49
C HIS A 6 -0.36 -0.77 -13.19
N SER A 7 0.94 -0.71 -13.42
CA SER A 7 1.65 0.53 -13.75
C SER A 7 2.65 0.38 -14.89
N GLU A 8 2.67 -0.74 -15.61
CA GLU A 8 3.53 -0.93 -16.77
C GLU A 8 3.35 0.18 -17.80
N GLY A 9 4.45 0.64 -18.38
CA GLY A 9 4.48 1.74 -19.35
C GLY A 9 4.37 3.14 -18.75
N ARG A 10 4.04 3.28 -17.45
CA ARG A 10 3.99 4.58 -16.77
C ARG A 10 5.36 4.96 -16.24
N LYS A 11 5.70 6.25 -16.33
CA LYS A 11 6.84 6.81 -15.59
C LYS A 11 6.60 6.65 -14.09
N THR A 12 7.55 6.02 -13.42
CA THR A 12 7.39 5.58 -12.03
C THR A 12 8.51 6.11 -11.16
N ILE A 13 8.15 6.61 -9.96
CA ILE A 13 9.10 6.86 -8.88
C ILE A 13 8.95 5.78 -7.83
N VAL A 14 10.07 5.21 -7.38
CA VAL A 14 10.10 4.22 -6.31
C VAL A 14 10.86 4.78 -5.12
N PHE A 15 10.27 4.71 -3.93
CA PHE A 15 10.90 5.10 -2.70
C PHE A 15 11.33 3.88 -1.88
N GLY A 16 12.64 3.74 -1.69
CA GLY A 16 13.23 2.65 -0.90
C GLY A 16 13.65 3.08 0.49
N GLY A 17 13.72 2.12 1.42
CA GLY A 17 14.13 2.38 2.81
C GLY A 17 15.63 2.63 3.04
N SER A 18 16.51 2.27 2.10
CA SER A 18 17.96 2.52 2.18
C SER A 18 18.59 2.49 0.78
N ILE A 19 19.81 3.02 0.63
CA ILE A 19 20.53 3.00 -0.66
C ILE A 19 20.72 1.57 -1.16
N ALA A 20 21.10 0.64 -0.27
CA ALA A 20 21.22 -0.78 -0.60
C ALA A 20 19.89 -1.39 -1.08
N HIS A 21 18.77 -1.02 -0.45
CA HIS A 21 17.44 -1.44 -0.90
C HIS A 21 17.11 -0.85 -2.28
N CYS A 22 17.41 0.43 -2.52
CA CYS A 22 17.21 1.05 -3.84
C CYS A 22 18.02 0.36 -4.95
N LYS A 23 19.28 -0.01 -4.68
CA LYS A 23 20.13 -0.76 -5.61
C LYS A 23 19.53 -2.13 -5.93
N GLU A 24 19.01 -2.83 -4.93
CA GLU A 24 18.35 -4.13 -5.13
C GLU A 24 17.05 -4.02 -5.93
N LEU A 25 16.19 -3.03 -5.64
CA LEU A 25 14.99 -2.78 -6.44
C LEU A 25 15.36 -2.48 -7.90
N CYS A 26 16.41 -1.69 -8.13
CA CYS A 26 16.91 -1.38 -9.47
C CYS A 26 17.32 -2.63 -10.24
N ARG A 27 18.03 -3.55 -9.57
CA ARG A 27 18.41 -4.85 -10.13
C ARG A 27 17.17 -5.63 -10.56
N GLN A 28 16.17 -5.75 -9.68
CA GLN A 28 14.93 -6.49 -9.96
C GLN A 28 14.13 -5.91 -11.13
N PHE A 29 14.01 -4.57 -11.24
CA PHE A 29 13.38 -3.95 -12.39
C PHE A 29 14.15 -4.24 -13.69
N THR A 30 15.47 -4.12 -13.65
CA THR A 30 16.34 -4.33 -14.82
C THR A 30 16.27 -5.79 -15.30
N GLU A 31 16.26 -6.76 -14.38
CA GLU A 31 16.10 -8.18 -14.69
C GLU A 31 14.72 -8.51 -15.27
N ALA A 32 13.69 -7.76 -14.88
CA ALA A 32 12.38 -7.83 -15.49
C ALA A 32 12.28 -7.10 -16.85
N GLY A 33 13.41 -6.59 -17.38
CA GLY A 33 13.46 -5.88 -18.66
C GLY A 33 13.00 -4.42 -18.61
N VAL A 34 12.85 -3.85 -17.40
CA VAL A 34 12.40 -2.47 -17.20
C VAL A 34 13.62 -1.59 -16.90
N MET A 35 13.86 -0.57 -17.72
CA MET A 35 14.95 0.37 -17.46
C MET A 35 14.66 1.20 -16.19
N ALA A 36 15.51 0.99 -15.19
CA ALA A 36 15.48 1.65 -13.91
C ALA A 36 16.83 2.27 -13.57
N ALA A 37 16.83 3.35 -12.79
CA ALA A 37 18.05 3.96 -12.28
C ALA A 37 17.91 4.41 -10.83
N VAL A 38 19.02 4.36 -10.10
CA VAL A 38 19.11 4.80 -8.70
C VAL A 38 19.51 6.27 -8.65
N PHE A 39 18.70 7.07 -7.97
CA PHE A 39 18.89 8.50 -7.73
C PHE A 39 18.99 8.74 -6.22
N THR A 40 20.20 8.84 -5.68
CA THR A 40 20.44 8.96 -4.24
C THR A 40 21.48 10.04 -3.92
N SER A 41 21.82 10.18 -2.63
CA SER A 41 22.91 11.05 -2.18
C SER A 41 24.27 10.67 -2.79
N GLU A 42 24.46 9.41 -3.16
CA GLU A 42 25.70 8.91 -3.81
C GLU A 42 25.77 9.25 -5.30
N THR A 43 24.65 9.59 -5.95
CA THR A 43 24.62 9.98 -7.36
C THR A 43 25.24 11.36 -7.53
N SER A 44 26.25 11.47 -8.40
CA SER A 44 26.94 12.74 -8.67
C SER A 44 26.02 13.79 -9.31
N ALA A 45 26.37 15.06 -9.23
CA ALA A 45 25.53 16.14 -9.79
C ALA A 45 25.31 15.99 -11.31
N SER A 46 26.37 15.64 -12.05
CA SER A 46 26.30 15.41 -13.51
C SER A 46 25.39 14.23 -13.85
N GLU A 47 25.50 13.11 -13.13
CA GLU A 47 24.63 11.96 -13.33
C GLU A 47 23.17 12.29 -13.00
N ARG A 48 22.91 13.07 -11.95
CA ARG A 48 21.55 13.50 -11.61
C ARG A 48 20.91 14.29 -12.75
N GLU A 49 21.65 15.24 -13.33
CA GLU A 49 21.17 16.02 -14.47
C GLU A 49 20.85 15.13 -15.67
N VAL A 50 21.72 14.17 -15.98
CA VAL A 50 21.50 13.21 -17.08
C VAL A 50 20.26 12.35 -16.83
N LEU A 51 20.12 11.79 -15.63
CA LEU A 51 18.98 10.94 -15.27
C LEU A 51 17.65 11.70 -15.31
N VAL A 52 17.62 12.92 -14.76
CA VAL A 52 16.43 13.76 -14.80
C VAL A 52 16.09 14.13 -16.24
N ARG A 53 17.09 14.54 -17.03
CA ARG A 53 16.88 14.90 -18.44
C ARG A 53 16.34 13.73 -19.25
N GLU A 54 16.88 12.53 -19.06
CA GLU A 54 16.39 11.33 -19.75
C GLU A 54 14.97 11.00 -19.31
N PHE A 55 14.72 10.96 -17.99
CA PHE A 55 13.40 10.63 -17.45
C PHE A 55 12.31 11.65 -17.81
N SER A 56 12.66 12.92 -18.03
CA SER A 56 11.71 13.97 -18.43
C SER A 56 11.22 13.84 -19.88
N LYS A 57 11.89 13.05 -20.74
CA LYS A 57 11.47 12.88 -22.14
C LYS A 57 10.10 12.17 -22.24
N PRO A 58 9.20 12.56 -23.15
CA PRO A 58 7.92 11.86 -23.33
C PRO A 58 8.10 10.37 -23.68
N ASP A 59 9.09 10.07 -24.49
CA ASP A 59 9.49 8.74 -24.97
C ASP A 59 10.67 8.15 -24.20
N ALA A 60 10.88 8.59 -22.95
CA ALA A 60 11.98 8.14 -22.10
C ALA A 60 12.09 6.62 -22.04
N SER A 61 13.28 6.13 -22.36
CA SER A 61 13.64 4.72 -22.21
C SER A 61 13.66 4.35 -20.72
N LEU A 62 14.19 5.25 -19.89
CA LEU A 62 14.18 5.16 -18.44
C LEU A 62 12.75 5.31 -17.89
N ARG A 63 12.15 4.20 -17.42
CA ARG A 63 10.78 4.15 -16.91
C ARG A 63 10.69 4.30 -15.40
N VAL A 64 11.74 3.96 -14.67
CA VAL A 64 11.72 3.92 -13.20
C VAL A 64 12.90 4.68 -12.62
N LEU A 65 12.61 5.64 -11.73
CA LEU A 65 13.61 6.30 -10.89
C LEU A 65 13.43 5.89 -9.43
N ILE A 66 14.51 5.40 -8.81
CA ILE A 66 14.48 4.82 -7.47
C ILE A 66 15.30 5.67 -6.52
N SER A 67 14.72 6.12 -5.42
CA SER A 67 15.36 7.03 -4.46
C SER A 67 15.04 6.67 -3.02
N VAL A 68 15.88 7.11 -2.09
CA VAL A 68 15.55 7.11 -0.65
C VAL A 68 14.79 8.39 -0.29
N GLU A 69 15.38 9.56 -0.59
CA GLU A 69 14.81 10.90 -0.34
C GLU A 69 15.22 11.95 -1.37
N ALA A 70 16.24 11.71 -2.19
CA ALA A 70 16.82 12.73 -3.06
C ALA A 70 15.81 13.26 -4.10
N LEU A 71 14.88 12.43 -4.58
CA LEU A 71 13.78 12.86 -5.45
C LEU A 71 12.73 13.74 -4.77
N ALA A 72 12.76 13.90 -3.44
CA ALA A 72 11.83 14.76 -2.72
C ALA A 72 12.17 16.26 -2.89
N LYS A 73 13.36 16.64 -3.37
CA LYS A 73 13.79 18.04 -3.53
C LYS A 73 14.31 18.30 -4.95
N GLY A 74 13.73 19.27 -5.66
CA GLY A 74 14.21 19.71 -6.97
C GLY A 74 13.89 18.81 -8.17
N PHE A 75 13.13 17.73 -7.96
CA PHE A 75 12.64 16.87 -9.05
C PHE A 75 11.26 17.35 -9.52
N ASP A 76 11.18 17.75 -10.80
CA ASP A 76 9.97 18.28 -11.43
C ASP A 76 9.67 17.58 -12.76
N VAL A 77 8.96 16.45 -12.67
CA VAL A 77 8.50 15.69 -13.83
C VAL A 77 7.00 15.43 -13.67
N PRO A 78 6.13 16.24 -14.30
CA PRO A 78 4.70 16.23 -14.02
C PRO A 78 3.96 15.00 -14.58
N ASP A 79 4.55 14.30 -15.54
CA ASP A 79 3.97 13.14 -16.21
C ASP A 79 4.29 11.80 -15.54
N VAL A 80 4.85 11.82 -14.32
CA VAL A 80 4.94 10.64 -13.44
C VAL A 80 3.54 10.10 -13.19
N GLY A 81 3.27 8.87 -13.64
CA GLY A 81 1.96 8.23 -13.55
C GLY A 81 1.84 7.19 -12.44
N CYS A 82 2.96 6.84 -11.79
CA CYS A 82 2.97 5.91 -10.66
C CYS A 82 4.01 6.30 -9.60
N VAL A 83 3.65 6.10 -8.34
CA VAL A 83 4.55 6.14 -7.19
C VAL A 83 4.49 4.79 -6.48
N VAL A 84 5.65 4.22 -6.19
CA VAL A 84 5.78 3.00 -5.40
C VAL A 84 6.49 3.34 -4.10
N ASP A 85 5.87 3.00 -2.96
CA ASP A 85 6.41 3.27 -1.64
C ASP A 85 6.77 1.97 -0.93
N CYS A 86 8.08 1.69 -0.88
CA CYS A 86 8.67 0.56 -0.17
C CYS A 86 9.39 1.01 1.11
N ARG A 87 9.14 2.23 1.58
CA ARG A 87 9.76 2.79 2.77
C ARG A 87 8.78 2.82 3.95
N PRO A 88 9.05 2.12 5.06
CA PRO A 88 8.23 2.23 6.26
C PRO A 88 8.41 3.60 6.92
N LEU A 89 7.41 4.47 6.79
CA LEU A 89 7.42 5.79 7.41
C LEU A 89 6.82 5.71 8.81
N ARG A 90 7.62 6.01 9.84
CA ARG A 90 7.22 5.86 11.25
C ARG A 90 6.60 7.11 11.87
N LYS A 91 6.95 8.30 11.38
CA LYS A 91 6.60 9.58 12.03
C LYS A 91 6.07 10.64 11.09
N SER A 92 6.63 10.74 9.89
CA SER A 92 6.43 11.92 9.07
C SER A 92 5.37 11.71 8.00
N LEU A 93 4.14 12.15 8.31
CA LEU A 93 3.06 12.29 7.33
C LEU A 93 3.46 13.30 6.27
N SER A 94 4.12 14.39 6.66
CA SER A 94 4.56 15.42 5.73
C SER A 94 5.52 14.86 4.67
N THR A 95 6.42 13.95 5.05
CA THR A 95 7.30 13.24 4.13
C THR A 95 6.51 12.34 3.16
N ALA A 96 5.51 11.59 3.66
CA ALA A 96 4.63 10.77 2.83
C ALA A 96 3.91 11.63 1.77
N ILE A 97 3.30 12.74 2.19
CA ILE A 97 2.60 13.68 1.31
C ILE A 97 3.55 14.27 0.26
N GLN A 98 4.77 14.66 0.66
CA GLN A 98 5.76 15.21 -0.27
C GLN A 98 6.25 14.19 -1.29
N MET A 99 6.44 12.92 -0.87
CA MET A 99 6.84 11.82 -1.73
C MET A 99 5.75 11.50 -2.74
N TRP A 100 4.52 11.25 -2.27
CA TRP A 100 3.40 10.87 -3.11
C TRP A 100 2.93 12.02 -4.00
N GLY A 101 3.02 13.26 -3.51
CA GLY A 101 2.71 14.47 -4.26
C GLY A 101 3.54 14.67 -5.53
N ARG A 102 4.70 13.99 -5.66
CA ARG A 102 5.47 13.99 -6.92
C ARG A 102 4.73 13.32 -8.07
N GLY A 103 3.91 12.32 -7.77
CA GLY A 103 3.04 11.67 -8.75
C GLY A 103 1.71 12.39 -8.97
N LEU A 104 1.30 13.32 -8.10
CA LEU A 104 -0.04 13.94 -8.18
C LEU A 104 -0.10 15.19 -9.06
N ARG A 105 1.01 15.60 -9.68
CA ARG A 105 1.05 16.77 -10.56
C ARG A 105 0.21 16.54 -11.82
N SER A 106 -0.63 17.49 -12.19
CA SER A 106 -1.39 17.40 -13.45
C SER A 106 -0.46 17.56 -14.64
N SER A 107 -0.64 16.72 -15.66
CA SER A 107 0.07 16.85 -16.94
C SER A 107 -0.89 16.63 -18.12
N PRO A 108 -1.75 17.62 -18.44
CA PRO A 108 -2.68 17.52 -19.56
C PRO A 108 -1.98 17.33 -20.90
N ALA A 109 -0.80 17.94 -21.08
CA ALA A 109 -0.01 17.86 -22.30
C ALA A 109 0.47 16.43 -22.62
N THR A 110 0.62 15.57 -21.60
CA THR A 110 1.01 14.16 -21.79
C THR A 110 -0.18 13.21 -21.71
N GLY A 111 -1.40 13.72 -21.63
CA GLY A 111 -2.62 12.92 -21.51
C GLY A 111 -2.79 12.23 -20.15
N LYS A 112 -2.04 12.64 -19.13
CA LYS A 112 -2.12 12.04 -17.80
C LYS A 112 -3.47 12.36 -17.13
N THR A 113 -4.26 11.33 -16.84
CA THR A 113 -5.59 11.45 -16.21
C THR A 113 -5.61 10.99 -14.75
N ASP A 114 -4.66 10.17 -14.35
CA ASP A 114 -4.61 9.52 -13.04
C ASP A 114 -3.16 9.32 -12.56
N CYS A 115 -3.01 8.97 -11.29
CA CYS A 115 -1.75 8.53 -10.69
C CYS A 115 -2.02 7.33 -9.80
N ILE A 116 -1.20 6.29 -9.94
CA ILE A 116 -1.30 5.07 -9.15
C ILE A 116 -0.29 5.12 -8.01
N LEU A 117 -0.75 4.91 -6.77
CA LEU A 117 0.10 4.74 -5.61
C LEU A 117 0.11 3.26 -5.20
N LEU A 118 1.29 2.64 -5.22
CA LEU A 118 1.51 1.27 -4.77
C LEU A 118 2.27 1.31 -3.44
N ASP A 119 1.59 1.04 -2.33
CA ASP A 119 2.17 1.08 -0.98
C ASP A 119 2.48 -0.32 -0.47
N HIS A 120 3.78 -0.66 -0.38
CA HIS A 120 4.28 -1.93 0.15
C HIS A 120 4.64 -1.84 1.65
N SER A 121 4.52 -0.67 2.27
CA SER A 121 4.95 -0.41 3.66
C SER A 121 3.80 -0.15 4.62
N GLY A 122 2.56 -0.19 4.13
CA GLY A 122 1.34 0.05 4.90
C GLY A 122 1.24 1.48 5.41
N ASN A 123 1.92 2.44 4.77
CA ASN A 123 1.86 3.85 5.12
C ASN A 123 0.46 4.43 4.94
N ILE A 124 -0.29 3.99 3.92
CA ILE A 124 -1.66 4.43 3.66
C ILE A 124 -2.59 4.05 4.81
N LEU A 125 -2.45 2.84 5.34
CA LEU A 125 -3.20 2.41 6.52
C LEU A 125 -2.73 3.15 7.78
N ARG A 126 -1.41 3.28 7.94
CA ARG A 126 -0.79 3.94 9.11
C ARG A 126 -1.20 5.41 9.25
N PHE A 127 -1.41 6.10 8.14
CA PHE A 127 -1.76 7.52 8.10
C PHE A 127 -3.23 7.78 7.74
N ALA A 128 -4.08 6.74 7.69
CA ALA A 128 -5.45 6.87 7.19
C ALA A 128 -6.26 7.95 7.93
N GLU A 129 -6.19 7.95 9.27
CA GLU A 129 -6.88 8.93 10.12
C GLU A 129 -6.33 10.35 9.91
N ASP A 130 -5.00 10.49 9.81
CA ASP A 130 -4.38 11.79 9.56
C ASP A 130 -4.76 12.34 8.17
N PHE A 131 -4.83 11.48 7.15
CA PHE A 131 -5.29 11.86 5.83
C PHE A 131 -6.76 12.27 5.82
N GLU A 132 -7.62 11.55 6.55
CA GLU A 132 -9.03 11.89 6.69
C GLU A 132 -9.18 13.26 7.37
N GLN A 133 -8.41 13.53 8.44
CA GLN A 133 -8.39 14.82 9.10
C GLN A 133 -7.95 15.93 8.15
N VAL A 134 -6.79 15.79 7.50
CA VAL A 134 -6.25 16.79 6.57
C VAL A 134 -7.21 17.05 5.40
N PHE A 135 -7.89 16.02 4.91
CA PHE A 135 -8.85 16.15 3.80
C PHE A 135 -10.10 16.93 4.21
N HIS A 136 -10.61 16.72 5.42
CA HIS A 136 -11.86 17.34 5.89
C HIS A 136 -11.66 18.71 6.54
N GLU A 137 -10.60 18.86 7.32
CA GLU A 137 -10.32 20.07 8.10
C GLU A 137 -9.32 20.99 7.40
N GLY A 138 -8.57 20.47 6.42
CA GLY A 138 -7.48 21.20 5.79
C GLY A 138 -6.25 21.31 6.70
N ILE A 139 -5.26 22.08 6.25
CA ILE A 139 -4.08 22.43 7.06
C ILE A 139 -4.14 23.93 7.30
N GLU A 140 -4.55 24.34 8.50
CA GLU A 140 -4.73 25.77 8.83
C GLU A 140 -3.41 26.53 8.99
N SER A 141 -2.29 25.84 9.29
CA SER A 141 -0.96 26.44 9.43
C SER A 141 0.17 25.44 9.15
N LEU A 142 1.33 25.95 8.71
CA LEU A 142 2.54 25.14 8.47
C LEU A 142 3.00 24.37 9.73
N ASP A 143 2.70 24.90 10.92
CA ASP A 143 3.03 24.28 12.21
C ASP A 143 2.14 23.09 12.56
N ALA A 144 0.95 22.98 11.96
CA ALA A 144 0.07 21.83 12.15
C ALA A 144 0.71 20.53 11.63
N GLY A 145 1.45 20.59 10.51
CA GLY A 145 2.22 19.46 9.99
C GLY A 145 3.32 19.00 10.95
N GLN A 146 3.98 19.93 11.65
CA GLN A 146 5.01 19.59 12.65
C GLN A 146 4.43 18.91 13.89
N LYS A 147 3.18 19.22 14.28
CA LYS A 147 2.50 18.54 15.38
C LYS A 147 2.14 17.09 15.02
N LEU A 148 1.63 16.86 13.81
CA LEU A 148 1.32 15.52 13.29
C LEU A 148 2.57 14.64 13.13
N ASP A 149 3.73 15.26 12.87
CA ASP A 149 5.01 14.56 12.72
C ASP A 149 5.71 14.25 14.06
N LYS A 150 5.32 14.93 15.15
CA LYS A 150 5.93 14.75 16.49
C LYS A 150 5.46 13.48 17.18
N THR A 151 4.23 13.02 16.94
CA THR A 151 3.65 11.84 17.61
C THR A 151 4.17 10.55 16.96
N PRO A 152 4.98 9.73 17.64
CA PRO A 152 5.41 8.43 17.11
C PRO A 152 4.21 7.49 17.04
N ARG A 153 3.86 7.02 15.86
CA ARG A 153 2.77 6.05 15.68
C ARG A 153 3.32 4.66 16.03
N LYS A 154 2.67 3.97 16.99
CA LYS A 154 3.08 2.63 17.43
C LYS A 154 2.73 1.61 16.34
N GLU A 155 3.65 0.70 16.03
CA GLU A 155 3.32 -0.56 15.36
C GLU A 155 2.38 -1.37 16.28
N PRO A 156 1.51 -2.25 15.76
CA PRO A 156 0.74 -3.18 16.60
C PRO A 156 1.70 -3.88 17.57
N GLU A 157 1.44 -3.76 18.87
CA GLU A 157 2.38 -4.20 19.90
C GLU A 157 2.50 -5.72 19.93
N GLU A 158 3.68 -6.24 19.56
CA GLU A 158 4.25 -7.42 20.22
C GLU A 158 5.77 -7.44 20.03
N TYR A 159 6.52 -6.86 20.98
CA TYR A 159 7.80 -7.40 21.46
C TYR A 159 8.33 -6.56 22.64
N GLU A 160 8.09 -7.00 23.87
CA GLU A 160 8.86 -6.54 25.01
C GLU A 160 10.25 -7.19 24.98
N ALA A 161 11.28 -6.43 24.64
CA ALA A 161 12.65 -6.93 24.67
C ALA A 161 13.12 -7.15 26.13
N LYS A 162 12.92 -8.35 26.67
CA LYS A 162 13.44 -8.76 27.97
C LYS A 162 14.93 -9.10 27.88
N GLY A 163 15.79 -8.16 28.27
CA GLY A 163 17.22 -8.39 28.56
C GLY A 163 18.09 -8.89 27.40
N CYS A 164 19.37 -9.16 27.69
CA CYS A 164 20.28 -9.79 26.73
C CYS A 164 19.76 -11.18 26.33
N PRO A 165 19.57 -11.50 25.04
CA PRO A 165 19.10 -12.82 24.61
C PRO A 165 19.99 -13.99 25.04
N SER A 166 21.29 -13.73 25.23
CA SER A 166 22.26 -14.75 25.61
C SER A 166 22.40 -14.96 27.12
N CYS A 167 22.18 -13.94 27.95
CA CYS A 167 22.50 -14.03 29.38
C CYS A 167 21.51 -13.30 30.32
N GLY A 168 20.45 -12.69 29.78
CA GLY A 168 19.42 -11.99 30.55
C GLY A 168 19.83 -10.65 31.15
N HIS A 169 21.08 -10.21 31.01
CA HIS A 169 21.57 -8.95 31.60
C HIS A 169 20.76 -7.74 31.14
N GLN A 170 20.41 -6.86 32.09
CA GLN A 170 19.68 -5.62 31.87
C GLN A 170 20.46 -4.43 32.43
N PRO A 171 20.47 -3.29 31.72
CA PRO A 171 19.86 -3.02 30.43
C PRO A 171 20.67 -3.59 29.24
N PHE A 172 20.01 -4.04 28.17
CA PHE A 172 20.65 -4.53 26.93
C PHE A 172 20.24 -3.71 25.71
N ARG A 173 21.22 -3.29 24.89
CA ARG A 173 21.01 -2.57 23.63
C ARG A 173 21.67 -3.28 22.44
N LYS A 174 22.84 -2.81 21.99
CA LYS A 174 23.56 -3.35 20.82
C LYS A 174 24.61 -4.38 21.21
N HIS A 175 25.34 -4.14 22.29
CA HIS A 175 26.32 -5.05 22.87
C HIS A 175 25.96 -5.33 24.32
N CYS A 176 26.11 -6.58 24.77
CA CYS A 176 25.93 -6.93 26.16
C CYS A 176 27.20 -6.60 26.94
N MET A 177 27.09 -5.78 27.98
CA MET A 177 28.22 -5.46 28.86
C MET A 177 28.67 -6.63 29.74
N ALA A 178 27.82 -7.65 29.92
CA ALA A 178 28.13 -8.80 30.76
C ALA A 178 28.75 -9.98 30.00
N CYS A 179 28.33 -10.25 28.77
CA CYS A 179 28.81 -11.41 27.99
C CYS A 179 29.37 -11.07 26.61
N GLY A 180 29.40 -9.78 26.22
CA GLY A 180 29.91 -9.35 24.92
C GLY A 180 28.98 -9.65 23.73
N PHE A 181 27.82 -10.27 23.94
CA PHE A 181 26.87 -10.59 22.87
C PHE A 181 26.48 -9.33 22.06
N GLU A 182 26.80 -9.32 20.76
CA GLU A 182 26.37 -8.29 19.82
C GLU A 182 25.06 -8.71 19.15
N LYS A 183 24.06 -7.83 19.18
CA LYS A 183 22.79 -8.08 18.50
C LYS A 183 23.04 -8.10 16.99
N PRO A 184 22.80 -9.22 16.29
CA PRO A 184 22.93 -9.23 14.83
C PRO A 184 21.99 -8.17 14.24
N ALA A 185 22.42 -7.52 13.17
CA ALA A 185 21.56 -6.62 12.43
C ALA A 185 20.29 -7.39 12.05
N PRO A 186 19.09 -6.79 12.20
CA PRO A 186 17.86 -7.48 11.84
C PRO A 186 17.99 -7.97 10.41
N GLU A 187 17.90 -9.28 10.24
CA GLU A 187 17.76 -9.89 8.94
C GLU A 187 16.49 -9.30 8.34
N ARG A 188 16.61 -8.68 7.16
CA ARG A 188 15.45 -8.10 6.48
C ARG A 188 14.49 -9.26 6.24
N GLU A 189 13.30 -9.16 6.84
CA GLU A 189 12.23 -10.13 6.65
C GLU A 189 12.16 -10.51 5.16
N ALA A 190 12.17 -11.82 4.89
CA ALA A 190 12.07 -12.32 3.53
C ALA A 190 10.85 -11.67 2.87
N ALA A 191 11.04 -11.11 1.68
CA ALA A 191 9.97 -10.50 0.91
C ALA A 191 8.97 -11.60 0.51
N GLU A 192 7.93 -11.80 1.32
CA GLU A 192 6.81 -12.66 0.96
C GLU A 192 5.96 -11.96 -0.11
N SER A 193 5.51 -12.74 -1.10
CA SER A 193 4.67 -12.21 -2.17
C SER A 193 3.25 -11.99 -1.65
N GLY A 194 2.95 -10.76 -1.24
CA GLY A 194 1.59 -10.31 -0.95
C GLY A 194 0.84 -9.86 -2.21
N GLN A 195 -0.49 -10.00 -2.23
CA GLN A 195 -1.36 -9.42 -3.26
C GLN A 195 -1.78 -8.01 -2.86
N MET A 196 -1.68 -7.04 -3.78
CA MET A 196 -2.21 -5.71 -3.52
C MET A 196 -3.74 -5.71 -3.50
N VAL A 197 -4.29 -4.91 -2.59
CA VAL A 197 -5.74 -4.67 -2.48
C VAL A 197 -5.97 -3.17 -2.62
N GLU A 198 -6.96 -2.78 -3.42
CA GLU A 198 -7.35 -1.37 -3.55
C GLU A 198 -7.90 -0.86 -2.21
N ILE A 199 -7.26 0.17 -1.65
CA ILE A 199 -7.71 0.86 -0.44
C ILE A 199 -8.39 2.16 -0.86
N ALA A 200 -9.66 2.34 -0.49
CA ALA A 200 -10.38 3.60 -0.66
C ALA A 200 -10.32 4.42 0.64
N ILE A 201 -9.75 5.61 0.58
CA ILE A 201 -9.62 6.53 1.72
C ILE A 201 -10.79 7.52 1.71
N GLY A 202 -11.40 7.73 2.88
CA GLY A 202 -12.46 8.72 3.13
C GLY A 202 -13.89 8.15 3.06
N LYS A 203 -14.77 8.64 3.95
CA LYS A 203 -16.22 8.38 3.93
C LYS A 203 -16.91 9.15 2.80
N GLY A 204 -16.58 8.82 1.55
CA GLY A 204 -17.24 9.38 0.36
C GLY A 204 -18.58 8.69 0.06
N LYS A 205 -19.57 9.46 -0.42
CA LYS A 205 -20.94 9.01 -0.76
C LYS A 205 -21.03 7.80 -1.72
N ASN A 206 -19.94 7.36 -2.37
CA ASN A 206 -19.95 6.30 -3.37
C ASN A 206 -18.98 5.11 -3.17
N ARG A 207 -18.15 5.06 -2.12
CA ARG A 207 -17.35 3.86 -1.80
C ARG A 207 -17.26 3.64 -0.29
N LYS A 208 -18.21 2.86 0.24
CA LYS A 208 -18.12 2.34 1.61
C LYS A 208 -17.13 1.18 1.63
N VAL A 209 -16.13 1.23 2.50
CA VAL A 209 -15.32 0.07 2.86
C VAL A 209 -16.27 -1.05 3.27
N LEU A 210 -16.19 -2.19 2.59
CA LEU A 210 -17.12 -3.31 2.81
C LEU A 210 -16.66 -4.17 3.99
N ALA A 211 -15.35 -4.36 4.13
CA ALA A 211 -14.74 -5.11 5.23
C ALA A 211 -13.27 -4.69 5.39
N ASP A 212 -12.69 -4.99 6.54
CA ASP A 212 -11.30 -4.64 6.88
C ASP A 212 -10.27 -5.52 6.14
N SER A 213 -10.67 -6.72 5.72
CA SER A 213 -9.84 -7.63 4.92
C SER A 213 -10.70 -8.51 4.01
N PRO A 214 -10.11 -9.15 2.98
CA PRO A 214 -10.82 -10.14 2.17
C PRO A 214 -11.35 -11.31 3.01
N ALA A 215 -10.61 -11.75 4.03
CA ALA A 215 -11.06 -12.80 4.94
C ALA A 215 -12.26 -12.35 5.79
N HIS A 216 -12.25 -11.09 6.25
CA HIS A 216 -13.37 -10.51 6.96
C HIS A 216 -14.61 -10.42 6.05
N LEU A 217 -14.45 -9.99 4.80
CA LEU A 217 -15.54 -9.98 3.82
C LEU A 217 -16.10 -11.39 3.58
N TRP A 218 -15.23 -12.39 3.44
CA TRP A 218 -15.60 -13.80 3.27
C TRP A 218 -16.45 -14.32 4.44
N GLY A 219 -16.03 -14.04 5.68
CA GLY A 219 -16.81 -14.36 6.88
C GLY A 219 -18.21 -13.75 6.86
N GLN A 220 -18.33 -12.46 6.51
CA GLN A 220 -19.61 -11.77 6.42
C GLN A 220 -20.53 -12.35 5.33
N VAL A 221 -20.00 -12.68 4.14
CA VAL A 221 -20.84 -13.27 3.07
C VAL A 221 -21.23 -14.72 3.37
N CYS A 222 -20.40 -15.47 4.10
CA CYS A 222 -20.75 -16.80 4.61
C CYS A 222 -21.89 -16.72 5.62
N ALA A 223 -21.81 -15.83 6.61
CA ALA A 223 -22.87 -15.61 7.58
C ALA A 223 -24.18 -15.22 6.90
N TYR A 224 -24.12 -14.32 5.90
CA TYR A 224 -25.28 -13.96 5.11
C TYR A 224 -25.88 -15.15 4.34
N ALA A 225 -25.04 -15.97 3.70
CA ALA A 225 -25.48 -17.13 2.94
C ALA A 225 -26.11 -18.20 3.82
N ARG A 226 -25.58 -18.44 5.02
CA ARG A 226 -26.19 -19.34 6.02
C ARG A 226 -27.61 -18.91 6.38
N ALA A 227 -27.81 -17.62 6.60
CA ALA A 227 -29.10 -17.08 7.01
C ALA A 227 -30.13 -16.95 5.86
N ASN A 228 -29.69 -16.80 4.61
CA ASN A 228 -30.57 -16.38 3.50
C ASN A 228 -30.55 -17.34 2.29
N SER A 229 -29.97 -18.53 2.40
CA SER A 229 -29.91 -19.48 1.28
C SER A 229 -30.11 -20.92 1.74
N ALA A 230 -30.67 -21.73 0.83
CA ALA A 230 -30.87 -23.15 1.05
C ALA A 230 -29.52 -23.86 1.33
N PRO A 231 -29.44 -24.83 2.25
CA PRO A 231 -28.19 -25.44 2.72
C PRO A 231 -27.25 -25.92 1.61
N ASP A 232 -27.80 -26.49 0.55
CA ASP A 232 -27.09 -26.99 -0.64
C ASP A 232 -26.43 -25.88 -1.48
N LYS A 233 -26.93 -24.64 -1.37
CA LYS A 233 -26.50 -23.49 -2.18
C LYS A 233 -25.68 -22.47 -1.42
N GLN A 234 -25.51 -22.63 -0.10
CA GLN A 234 -24.90 -21.60 0.75
C GLN A 234 -23.44 -21.31 0.35
N HIS A 235 -22.65 -22.37 0.13
CA HIS A 235 -21.24 -22.20 -0.21
C HIS A 235 -21.07 -21.46 -1.54
N TRP A 236 -21.73 -21.95 -2.60
CA TRP A 236 -21.70 -21.29 -3.90
C TRP A 236 -22.26 -19.87 -3.84
N ARG A 237 -23.32 -19.64 -3.06
CA ARG A 237 -23.86 -18.29 -2.86
C ARG A 237 -22.82 -17.34 -2.28
N ALA A 238 -22.08 -17.77 -1.26
CA ALA A 238 -20.99 -16.99 -0.67
C ALA A 238 -19.87 -16.72 -1.69
N CYS A 239 -19.45 -17.74 -2.45
CA CYS A 239 -18.43 -17.59 -3.50
C CYS A 239 -18.83 -16.55 -4.57
N TYR A 240 -20.07 -16.59 -5.06
CA TYR A 240 -20.56 -15.61 -6.03
C TYR A 240 -20.67 -14.20 -5.44
N LEU A 241 -21.12 -14.07 -4.20
CA LEU A 241 -21.19 -12.76 -3.54
C LEU A 241 -19.79 -12.17 -3.35
N PHE A 242 -18.82 -12.99 -2.95
CA PHE A 242 -17.44 -12.58 -2.82
C PHE A 242 -16.88 -12.11 -4.17
N LYS A 243 -17.02 -12.93 -5.21
CA LYS A 243 -16.58 -12.61 -6.56
C LYS A 243 -17.21 -11.33 -7.10
N ASP A 244 -18.52 -11.13 -6.89
CA ASP A 244 -19.21 -9.91 -7.35
C ASP A 244 -18.70 -8.63 -6.66
N MET A 245 -18.17 -8.75 -5.44
CA MET A 245 -17.69 -7.61 -4.65
C MET A 245 -16.20 -7.34 -4.85
N VAL A 246 -15.38 -8.38 -4.98
CA VAL A 246 -13.91 -8.29 -5.04
C VAL A 246 -13.38 -8.46 -6.47
N GLY A 247 -14.14 -9.08 -7.36
CA GLY A 247 -13.78 -9.29 -8.78
C GLY A 247 -13.12 -10.63 -9.09
N HIS A 248 -12.58 -11.33 -8.08
CA HIS A 248 -11.99 -12.68 -8.23
C HIS A 248 -12.65 -13.70 -7.30
N TRP A 249 -12.44 -14.99 -7.57
CA TRP A 249 -12.94 -16.07 -6.72
C TRP A 249 -12.19 -16.10 -5.37
N PRO A 250 -12.85 -16.56 -4.28
CA PRO A 250 -12.15 -16.80 -3.02
C PRO A 250 -11.12 -17.93 -3.19
N PRO A 251 -10.05 -17.96 -2.37
CA PRO A 251 -9.11 -19.08 -2.34
C PRO A 251 -9.80 -20.42 -2.11
N GLU A 252 -9.30 -21.51 -2.71
CA GLU A 252 -9.91 -22.83 -2.62
C GLU A 252 -9.97 -23.38 -1.18
N ALA A 253 -9.02 -22.97 -0.33
CA ALA A 253 -9.02 -23.30 1.09
C ALA A 253 -10.18 -22.66 1.89
N TRP A 254 -10.84 -21.63 1.34
CA TRP A 254 -11.90 -20.89 2.03
C TRP A 254 -13.24 -21.57 1.78
N HIS A 255 -13.63 -22.43 2.73
CA HIS A 255 -14.89 -23.16 2.66
C HIS A 255 -15.90 -22.65 3.70
N LEU A 256 -17.20 -22.74 3.37
CA LEU A 256 -18.25 -22.25 4.25
C LEU A 256 -18.31 -23.03 5.57
N SER A 257 -17.97 -24.32 5.58
CA SER A 257 -17.97 -25.13 6.81
C SER A 257 -16.82 -24.78 7.77
N SER A 258 -15.69 -24.30 7.26
CA SER A 258 -14.51 -23.97 8.08
C SER A 258 -14.47 -22.52 8.54
N THR A 259 -15.35 -21.67 8.01
CA THR A 259 -15.34 -20.24 8.30
C THR A 259 -16.20 -19.94 9.54
N PRO A 260 -15.71 -19.23 10.56
CA PRO A 260 -16.53 -18.86 11.72
C PRO A 260 -17.66 -17.89 11.33
N ASP A 261 -18.69 -17.78 12.17
CA ASP A 261 -19.78 -16.83 11.93
C ASP A 261 -19.36 -15.42 12.34
N VAL A 262 -19.46 -14.48 11.41
CA VAL A 262 -19.04 -13.09 11.59
C VAL A 262 -20.25 -12.18 11.36
N PRO A 263 -20.49 -11.17 12.23
CA PRO A 263 -21.61 -10.25 12.05
C PRO A 263 -21.57 -9.55 10.69
N VAL A 264 -22.70 -9.56 9.98
CA VAL A 264 -22.79 -8.89 8.67
C VAL A 264 -22.90 -7.39 8.89
N SER A 265 -21.92 -6.63 8.39
CA SER A 265 -21.95 -5.17 8.49
C SER A 265 -23.09 -4.55 7.67
N PRO A 266 -23.63 -3.39 8.08
CA PRO A 266 -24.63 -2.66 7.29
C PRO A 266 -24.16 -2.32 5.86
N ALA A 267 -22.85 -2.14 5.67
CA ALA A 267 -22.25 -1.86 4.36
C ALA A 267 -22.36 -3.07 3.42
N VAL A 268 -21.98 -4.26 3.90
CA VAL A 268 -22.10 -5.52 3.13
C VAL A 268 -23.56 -5.84 2.86
N ALA A 269 -24.43 -5.75 3.86
CA ALA A 269 -25.86 -6.01 3.70
C ALA A 269 -26.50 -5.10 2.62
N SER A 270 -26.18 -3.80 2.65
CA SER A 270 -26.65 -2.82 1.66
C SER A 270 -26.15 -3.15 0.24
N LYS A 271 -24.89 -3.57 0.10
CA LYS A 271 -24.29 -3.95 -1.18
C LYS A 271 -24.94 -5.21 -1.76
N ILE A 272 -25.19 -6.22 -0.93
CA ILE A 272 -25.90 -7.44 -1.32
C ILE A 272 -27.32 -7.11 -1.80
N LYS A 273 -28.05 -6.27 -1.05
CA LYS A 273 -29.39 -5.82 -1.43
C LYS A 273 -29.40 -5.11 -2.78
N ALA A 274 -28.48 -4.18 -3.01
CA ALA A 274 -28.35 -3.48 -4.29
C ALA A 274 -28.10 -4.45 -5.47
N ARG A 275 -27.27 -5.48 -5.26
CA ARG A 275 -26.97 -6.50 -6.27
C ARG A 275 -28.16 -7.40 -6.56
N ASN A 276 -28.90 -7.83 -5.53
CA ASN A 276 -30.12 -8.61 -5.70
C ASN A 276 -31.18 -7.84 -6.51
N ILE A 277 -31.36 -6.55 -6.21
CA ILE A 277 -32.26 -5.66 -6.98
C ILE A 277 -31.81 -5.54 -8.45
N SER A 278 -30.51 -5.34 -8.68
CA SER A 278 -29.96 -5.25 -10.04
C SER A 278 -30.20 -6.53 -10.84
N ARG A 279 -29.96 -7.71 -10.24
CA ARG A 279 -30.21 -9.01 -10.88
C ARG A 279 -31.69 -9.24 -11.16
N ALA A 280 -32.58 -8.87 -10.24
CA ALA A 280 -34.02 -8.97 -10.45
C ALA A 280 -34.48 -8.10 -11.63
N LYS A 281 -33.98 -6.85 -11.72
CA LYS A 281 -34.24 -5.96 -12.86
C LYS A 281 -33.68 -6.50 -14.17
N ALA A 282 -32.48 -7.08 -14.17
CA ALA A 282 -31.89 -7.69 -15.36
C ALA A 282 -32.71 -8.89 -15.84
N ARG A 283 -33.19 -9.74 -14.93
CA ARG A 283 -34.08 -10.87 -15.25
C ARG A 283 -35.45 -10.46 -15.77
N ALA A 284 -35.98 -9.32 -15.32
CA ALA A 284 -37.25 -8.79 -15.81
C ALA A 284 -37.14 -8.12 -17.19
N ARG A 285 -35.92 -7.84 -17.67
CA ARG A 285 -35.63 -7.25 -18.99
C ARG A 285 -35.20 -8.28 -20.03
N ALA A 286 -34.88 -9.50 -19.59
CA ALA A 286 -34.52 -10.63 -20.45
C ALA A 286 -35.76 -11.49 -20.69
#